data_AF-A0A832ULV9-F1
#
_entry.id   AF-A0A832ULV9-F1
#
_cell.length_a   1.000
_cell.length_b   1.000
_cell.length_c   1.000
_cell.angle_alpha   90.00
_cell.angle_beta   90.00
_cell.angle_gamma   90.00
#
_symmetry.space_group_name_H-M   'P 1'
#
loop_
_entity.id
_entity.type
_entity.pdbx_description
1 polymer ?
#
loop_
_entity_poly.entity_id
_entity_poly.type
_entity_poly.pdbx_seq_one_letter_code
_entity_poly.pdbx_strand_id
1 'polypeptide(L)'
;LTGEEKYLDAVTNSLENLHKYSDWGRTDAYADTVESALYLASYVEMPDSVFIWMDEMMGDMNRIGLEHDYKDGNYIRTSLMYALYHTKGAYLEEWRSGTRIGGHIENGTLYLHISVDEPRNVTIMLDTPRHANILGLERNYPRLNAFPEWYVVSDSSYTITVDEFSETISNIKNGFLVYVDDSVNIKIEPNYG
;
A
#
# COMPACT_ATOMS: atom_id res chain seq x y z
N LEU A 1 13.97 -5.28 -15.13
CA LEU A 1 15.10 -5.97 -14.47
C LEU A 1 16.05 -6.69 -15.44
N THR A 2 15.60 -7.09 -16.63
CA THR A 2 16.49 -7.43 -17.77
C THR A 2 16.21 -6.59 -19.02
N GLY A 3 15.04 -5.92 -19.06
CA GLY A 3 14.55 -5.22 -20.25
C GLY A 3 13.92 -6.17 -21.28
N GLU A 4 13.82 -7.46 -20.95
CA GLU A 4 13.27 -8.47 -21.86
C GLU A 4 11.76 -8.58 -21.72
N GLU A 5 11.07 -8.29 -22.83
CA GLU A 5 9.61 -8.29 -22.96
C GLU A 5 8.96 -9.62 -22.53
N LYS A 6 9.58 -10.75 -22.86
CA LYS A 6 9.06 -12.10 -22.55
C LYS A 6 8.75 -12.34 -21.06
N TYR A 7 9.47 -11.69 -20.14
CA TYR A 7 9.21 -11.82 -18.71
C TYR A 7 8.03 -10.96 -18.27
N LEU A 8 7.87 -9.78 -18.88
CA LEU A 8 6.70 -8.95 -18.67
C LEU A 8 5.45 -9.65 -19.22
N ASP A 9 5.53 -10.20 -20.43
CA ASP A 9 4.43 -10.95 -21.05
C ASP A 9 3.97 -12.12 -20.19
N ALA A 10 4.90 -12.89 -19.62
CA ALA A 10 4.58 -14.00 -18.74
C ALA A 10 3.88 -13.55 -17.45
N VAL A 11 4.30 -12.43 -16.87
CA VAL A 11 3.66 -11.81 -15.70
C VAL A 11 2.26 -11.32 -16.07
N THR A 12 2.13 -10.52 -17.13
CA THR A 12 0.85 -9.98 -17.61
C THR A 12 -0.15 -11.09 -17.91
N ASN A 13 0.26 -12.12 -18.67
CA ASN A 13 -0.60 -13.27 -18.96
C ASN A 13 -1.03 -14.01 -17.69
N SER A 14 -0.16 -14.14 -16.68
CA SER A 14 -0.56 -14.78 -15.42
C SER A 14 -1.63 -13.96 -14.69
N LEU A 15 -1.44 -12.65 -14.63
CA LEU A 15 -2.35 -11.70 -13.96
C LEU A 15 -3.72 -11.63 -14.64
N GLU A 16 -3.74 -11.53 -15.97
CA GLU A 16 -4.96 -11.52 -16.78
C GLU A 16 -5.81 -12.78 -16.56
N ASN A 17 -5.17 -13.91 -16.20
CA ASN A 17 -5.84 -15.19 -15.98
C ASN A 17 -6.18 -15.48 -14.51
N LEU A 18 -5.84 -14.60 -13.55
CA LEU A 18 -6.08 -14.83 -12.12
C LEU A 18 -7.57 -15.08 -11.80
N HIS A 19 -8.47 -14.40 -12.50
CA HIS A 19 -9.93 -14.56 -12.36
C HIS A 19 -10.42 -16.01 -12.56
N LYS A 20 -9.61 -16.88 -13.18
CA LYS A 20 -9.92 -18.30 -13.36
C LYS A 20 -9.72 -19.13 -12.08
N TYR A 21 -9.11 -18.55 -11.04
CA TYR A 21 -8.72 -19.23 -9.81
C TYR A 21 -9.32 -18.52 -8.59
N SER A 22 -10.41 -19.04 -8.04
CA SER A 22 -11.12 -18.41 -6.91
C SER A 22 -11.22 -19.29 -5.66
N ASP A 23 -10.91 -20.58 -5.77
CA ASP A 23 -10.92 -21.52 -4.66
C ASP A 23 -9.49 -21.98 -4.33
N TRP A 24 -8.99 -21.50 -3.20
CA TRP A 24 -7.67 -21.84 -2.68
C TRP A 24 -7.77 -22.71 -1.42
N GLY A 25 -8.98 -23.05 -0.98
CA GLY A 25 -9.28 -23.93 0.13
C GLY A 25 -8.99 -23.33 1.52
N ARG A 26 -7.72 -23.10 1.85
CA ARG A 26 -7.26 -22.74 3.20
C ARG A 26 -6.76 -21.30 3.26
N THR A 27 -6.91 -20.66 4.43
CA THR A 27 -6.54 -19.26 4.67
C THR A 27 -5.14 -18.92 4.20
N ASP A 28 -4.18 -19.79 4.51
CA ASP A 28 -2.77 -19.62 4.13
C ASP A 28 -2.57 -19.55 2.61
N ALA A 29 -3.30 -20.38 1.84
CA ALA A 29 -3.20 -20.41 0.39
C ALA A 29 -3.84 -19.17 -0.25
N TYR A 30 -4.94 -18.65 0.32
CA TYR A 30 -5.49 -17.35 -0.08
C TYR A 30 -4.49 -16.23 0.18
N ALA A 31 -3.85 -16.24 1.36
CA ALA A 31 -2.84 -15.26 1.73
C ALA A 31 -1.66 -15.25 0.74
N ASP A 32 -1.04 -16.40 0.48
CA ASP A 32 0.09 -16.54 -0.44
C ASP A 32 -0.24 -16.03 -1.86
N THR A 33 -1.46 -16.28 -2.33
CA THR A 33 -1.86 -15.89 -3.69
C THR A 33 -2.10 -14.38 -3.80
N VAL A 34 -2.78 -13.76 -2.82
CA VAL A 34 -2.94 -12.30 -2.78
C VAL A 34 -1.60 -11.60 -2.58
N GLU A 35 -0.74 -12.14 -1.71
CA GLU A 35 0.61 -11.63 -1.47
C GLU A 35 1.44 -11.64 -2.76
N SER A 36 1.35 -12.71 -3.55
CA SER A 36 2.01 -12.82 -4.85
C SER A 36 1.54 -11.76 -5.85
N ALA A 37 0.24 -11.48 -5.90
CA ALA A 37 -0.30 -10.41 -6.74
C ALA A 37 0.18 -9.02 -6.27
N LEU A 38 0.18 -8.77 -4.96
CA LEU A 38 0.65 -7.52 -4.35
C LEU A 38 2.14 -7.23 -4.62
N TYR A 39 2.99 -8.26 -4.63
CA TYR A 39 4.40 -8.08 -5.02
C TYR A 39 4.51 -7.53 -6.43
N LEU A 40 3.78 -8.10 -7.38
CA LEU A 40 3.84 -7.70 -8.79
C LEU A 40 3.22 -6.32 -9.01
N ALA A 41 2.13 -5.99 -8.30
CA ALA A 41 1.44 -4.71 -8.38
C ALA A 41 2.33 -3.49 -8.07
N SER A 42 3.44 -3.68 -7.36
CA SER A 42 4.40 -2.61 -7.09
C SER A 42 5.42 -2.34 -8.22
N TYR A 43 5.46 -3.18 -9.24
CA TYR A 43 6.44 -3.09 -10.34
C TYR A 43 5.81 -3.00 -11.73
N VAL A 44 4.57 -3.45 -11.87
CA VAL A 44 3.84 -3.49 -13.13
C VAL A 44 2.42 -3.00 -12.93
N GLU A 45 1.88 -2.34 -13.94
CA GLU A 45 0.48 -1.91 -13.94
C GLU A 45 -0.43 -3.14 -13.99
N MET A 46 -1.39 -3.20 -13.07
CA MET A 46 -2.34 -4.30 -12.96
C MET A 46 -3.65 -3.92 -13.64
N PRO A 47 -4.28 -4.81 -14.41
CA PRO A 47 -5.66 -4.63 -14.84
C PRO A 47 -6.62 -4.52 -13.65
N ASP A 48 -7.68 -3.71 -13.78
CA ASP A 48 -8.71 -3.57 -12.73
C ASP A 48 -9.30 -4.90 -12.26
N SER A 49 -9.41 -5.88 -13.18
CA SER A 49 -9.90 -7.22 -12.86
C SER A 49 -9.05 -7.95 -11.82
N VAL A 50 -7.75 -7.66 -11.73
CA VAL A 50 -6.86 -8.25 -10.71
C VAL A 50 -7.18 -7.68 -9.33
N PHE A 51 -7.49 -6.39 -9.24
CA PHE A 51 -7.87 -5.78 -7.97
C PHE A 51 -9.22 -6.30 -7.48
N ILE A 52 -10.22 -6.39 -8.37
CA ILE A 52 -11.52 -7.00 -8.03
C ILE A 52 -11.32 -8.42 -7.50
N TRP A 53 -10.49 -9.22 -8.18
CA TRP A 53 -10.17 -10.58 -7.77
C TRP A 53 -9.46 -10.61 -6.40
N MET A 54 -8.49 -9.71 -6.15
CA MET A 54 -7.84 -9.61 -4.84
C MET A 54 -8.83 -9.28 -3.72
N ASP A 55 -9.76 -8.36 -3.95
CA ASP A 55 -10.79 -7.99 -2.98
C ASP A 55 -11.69 -9.19 -2.62
N GLU A 56 -12.07 -10.00 -3.62
CA GLU A 56 -12.81 -11.26 -3.42
C GLU A 56 -12.00 -12.26 -2.59
N MET A 57 -10.72 -12.47 -2.93
CA MET A 57 -9.84 -13.39 -2.20
C MET A 57 -9.60 -12.94 -0.75
N MET A 58 -9.44 -11.65 -0.51
CA MET A 58 -9.36 -11.08 0.84
C MET A 58 -10.66 -11.29 1.60
N GLY A 59 -11.81 -11.15 0.94
CA GLY A 59 -13.13 -11.44 1.51
C GLY A 59 -13.27 -12.90 1.96
N ASP A 60 -12.84 -13.84 1.12
CA ASP A 60 -12.87 -15.27 1.45
C ASP A 60 -11.85 -15.65 2.52
N MET A 61 -10.63 -15.12 2.45
CA MET A 61 -9.61 -15.28 3.49
C MET A 61 -10.14 -14.84 4.86
N ASN A 62 -10.76 -13.66 4.94
CA ASN A 62 -11.35 -13.13 6.17
C ASN A 62 -12.54 -13.96 6.66
N ARG A 63 -13.33 -14.55 5.76
CA ARG A 63 -14.48 -15.40 6.09
C ARG A 63 -14.04 -16.73 6.71
N ILE A 64 -12.98 -17.33 6.19
CA ILE A 64 -12.41 -18.56 6.75
C ILE A 64 -11.75 -18.26 8.10
N GLY A 65 -11.02 -17.15 8.18
CA GLY A 65 -10.37 -16.69 9.40
C GLY A 65 -9.05 -17.41 9.70
N LEU A 66 -8.58 -17.29 10.94
CA LEU A 66 -7.28 -17.81 11.36
C LEU A 66 -7.28 -19.35 11.43
N GLU A 67 -6.15 -19.96 11.08
CA GLU A 67 -5.92 -21.40 11.18
C GLU A 67 -5.47 -21.84 12.58
N HIS A 68 -5.05 -20.89 13.43
CA HIS A 68 -4.52 -21.11 14.78
C HIS A 68 -3.20 -21.91 14.80
N ASP A 69 -2.36 -21.70 13.78
CA ASP A 69 -0.99 -22.20 13.74
C ASP A 69 -0.01 -21.15 13.20
N TYR A 70 1.26 -21.52 13.01
CA TYR A 70 2.31 -20.56 12.59
C TYR A 70 2.03 -19.90 11.23
N LYS A 71 1.16 -20.48 10.38
CA LYS A 71 0.79 -19.94 9.07
C LYS A 71 -0.13 -18.73 9.15
N ASP A 72 -0.71 -18.44 10.32
CA ASP A 72 -1.44 -17.19 10.56
C ASP A 72 -0.55 -15.94 10.36
N GLY A 73 0.77 -16.11 10.37
CA GLY A 73 1.72 -15.07 9.95
C GLY A 73 1.47 -14.58 8.52
N ASN A 74 1.12 -15.47 7.59
CA ASN A 74 0.81 -15.11 6.20
C ASN A 74 -0.50 -14.31 6.12
N TYR A 75 -1.52 -14.70 6.88
CA TYR A 75 -2.77 -13.94 6.98
C TYR A 75 -2.54 -12.50 7.45
N ILE A 76 -1.80 -12.34 8.56
CA ILE A 76 -1.53 -11.01 9.15
C ILE A 76 -0.70 -10.16 8.18
N ARG A 77 0.37 -10.73 7.62
CA ARG A 77 1.24 -10.01 6.68
C ARG A 77 0.48 -9.59 5.43
N THR A 78 -0.29 -10.48 4.83
CA THR A 78 -1.09 -10.19 3.64
C THR A 78 -2.12 -9.11 3.94
N SER A 79 -2.79 -9.19 5.08
CA SER A 79 -3.75 -8.15 5.53
C SER A 79 -3.09 -6.78 5.65
N LEU A 80 -1.88 -6.70 6.23
CA LEU A 80 -1.11 -5.46 6.33
C LEU A 80 -0.64 -4.96 4.97
N MET A 81 -0.14 -5.83 4.09
CA MET A 81 0.28 -5.46 2.74
C MET A 81 -0.90 -4.92 1.91
N TYR A 82 -2.06 -5.56 2.01
CA TYR A 82 -3.28 -5.15 1.35
C TYR A 82 -3.78 -3.79 1.88
N ALA A 83 -3.76 -3.57 3.20
CA ALA A 83 -4.06 -2.27 3.79
C ALA A 83 -3.10 -1.18 3.28
N LEU A 84 -1.79 -1.44 3.28
CA LEU A 84 -0.78 -0.50 2.77
C LEU A 84 -0.91 -0.24 1.26
N TYR A 85 -1.37 -1.21 0.48
CA TYR A 85 -1.67 -1.00 -0.93
C TYR A 85 -2.79 0.04 -1.13
N HIS A 86 -3.85 -0.05 -0.32
CA HIS A 86 -5.00 0.86 -0.36
C HIS A 86 -4.68 2.27 0.14
N THR A 87 -3.64 2.42 0.95
CA THR A 87 -3.15 3.73 1.43
C THR A 87 -1.91 4.21 0.69
N LYS A 88 -1.42 3.44 -0.29
CA LYS A 88 -0.18 3.69 -1.03
C LYS A 88 1.02 3.87 -0.10
N GLY A 89 1.08 3.06 0.96
CA GLY A 89 2.18 3.01 1.92
C GLY A 89 2.03 3.97 3.09
N ALA A 90 1.05 4.87 3.08
CA ALA A 90 0.75 5.73 4.21
C ALA A 90 0.11 4.94 5.36
N TYR A 91 0.43 5.30 6.60
CA TYR A 91 -0.23 4.71 7.76
C TYR A 91 -0.32 5.73 8.90
N LEU A 92 -1.13 5.43 9.91
CA LEU A 92 -1.27 6.28 11.09
C LEU A 92 -0.44 5.69 12.24
N GLU A 93 0.36 6.52 12.91
CA GLU A 93 1.21 6.06 14.02
C GLU A 93 0.38 5.53 15.20
N GLU A 94 -0.73 6.21 15.51
CA GLU A 94 -1.69 5.79 16.54
C GLU A 94 -3.01 5.34 15.92
N TRP A 95 -3.09 4.08 15.51
CA TRP A 95 -4.35 3.53 15.02
C TRP A 95 -5.42 3.51 16.12
N ARG A 96 -6.60 4.06 15.83
CA ARG A 96 -7.77 4.03 16.71
C ARG A 96 -9.00 3.58 15.94
N SER A 97 -9.85 2.80 16.61
CA SER A 97 -11.15 2.40 16.05
C SER A 97 -11.94 3.63 15.58
N GLY A 98 -12.69 3.46 14.50
CA GLY A 98 -13.43 4.54 13.85
C GLY A 98 -12.58 5.42 12.93
N THR A 99 -11.31 5.08 12.70
CA THR A 99 -10.46 5.76 11.72
C THR A 99 -10.42 4.99 10.42
N ARG A 100 -10.51 5.70 9.29
CA ARG A 100 -10.39 5.14 7.94
C ARG A 100 -9.40 6.00 7.17
N ILE A 101 -8.58 5.36 6.35
CA ILE A 101 -7.60 6.00 5.48
C ILE A 101 -7.59 5.27 4.14
N GLY A 102 -7.51 6.04 3.06
CA GLY A 102 -7.31 5.55 1.70
C GLY A 102 -6.36 6.48 0.96
N GLY A 103 -5.73 5.96 -0.10
CA GLY A 103 -4.73 6.69 -0.86
C GLY A 103 -4.72 6.36 -2.34
N HIS A 104 -4.36 7.35 -3.15
CA HIS A 104 -4.20 7.24 -4.59
C HIS A 104 -2.97 8.02 -5.03
N ILE A 105 -2.20 7.48 -5.98
CA ILE A 105 -1.07 8.20 -6.58
C ILE A 105 -1.46 8.56 -8.00
N GLU A 106 -1.34 9.83 -8.34
CA GLU A 106 -1.51 10.30 -9.72
C GLU A 106 -0.39 11.30 -10.05
N ASN A 107 0.30 11.09 -11.17
CA ASN A 107 1.36 11.99 -11.65
C ASN A 107 2.44 12.34 -10.60
N GLY A 108 2.84 11.37 -9.78
CA GLY A 108 3.85 11.57 -8.72
C GLY A 108 3.34 12.30 -7.48
N THR A 109 2.05 12.61 -7.41
CA THR A 109 1.38 13.21 -6.25
C THR A 109 0.65 12.12 -5.48
N LEU A 110 0.77 12.13 -4.15
CA LEU A 110 -0.03 11.28 -3.27
C LEU A 110 -1.27 12.06 -2.80
N TYR A 111 -2.43 11.46 -3.02
CA TYR A 111 -3.71 11.89 -2.48
C TYR A 111 -4.11 10.94 -1.37
N LEU A 112 -4.48 11.46 -0.22
CA LEU A 112 -5.03 10.70 0.90
C LEU A 112 -6.42 11.23 1.26
N HIS A 113 -7.28 10.33 1.71
CA HIS A 113 -8.51 10.68 2.40
C HIS A 113 -8.50 10.02 3.77
N ILE A 114 -8.77 10.80 4.81
CA ILE A 114 -8.85 10.30 6.19
C ILE A 114 -10.21 10.71 6.76
N SER A 115 -10.90 9.76 7.39
CA SER A 115 -12.11 10.04 8.15
C SER A 115 -12.04 9.43 9.54
N VAL A 116 -12.68 10.09 10.51
CA VAL A 116 -12.71 9.70 11.92
C VAL A 116 -14.14 9.76 12.44
N ASP A 117 -14.53 8.80 13.28
CA ASP A 117 -15.85 8.83 13.93
C ASP A 117 -15.94 9.93 15.01
N GLU A 118 -14.80 10.38 15.56
CA GLU A 118 -14.72 11.48 16.52
C GLU A 118 -13.51 12.39 16.24
N PRO A 119 -13.69 13.73 16.32
CA PRO A 119 -12.65 14.69 15.99
C PRO A 119 -11.36 14.49 16.79
N ARG A 120 -10.20 14.52 16.11
CA ARG A 120 -8.89 14.28 16.73
C ARG A 120 -7.72 14.69 15.84
N ASN A 121 -6.55 14.80 16.47
CA ASN A 121 -5.29 14.84 15.75
C ASN A 121 -4.85 13.41 15.36
N VAL A 122 -4.33 13.26 14.15
CA VAL A 122 -3.72 12.04 13.64
C VAL A 122 -2.32 12.33 13.13
N THR A 123 -1.36 11.45 13.44
CA THR A 123 -0.01 11.51 12.87
C THR A 123 0.04 10.59 11.66
N ILE A 124 0.29 11.17 10.49
CA ILE A 124 0.40 10.45 9.22
C ILE A 124 1.87 10.14 8.97
N MET A 125 2.17 8.87 8.77
CA MET A 125 3.49 8.36 8.41
C MET A 125 3.49 7.96 6.94
N LEU A 126 4.62 8.20 6.28
CA LEU A 126 4.85 7.85 4.88
C LEU A 126 6.05 6.92 4.77
N ASP A 127 6.07 6.11 3.72
CA ASP A 127 7.17 5.18 3.50
C ASP A 127 8.45 5.91 3.07
N THR A 128 9.59 5.29 3.31
CA THR A 128 10.91 5.78 2.89
C THR A 128 11.55 4.74 1.97
N PRO A 129 12.62 5.06 1.22
CA PRO A 129 13.29 4.07 0.39
C PRO A 129 14.04 3.02 1.25
N ARG A 130 13.30 2.07 1.83
CA ARG A 130 13.79 1.04 2.75
C ARG A 130 14.83 0.16 2.09
N HIS A 131 14.69 -0.13 0.80
CA HIS A 131 15.67 -0.86 0.01
C HIS A 131 17.06 -0.20 0.08
N ALA A 132 17.14 1.13 0.03
CA ALA A 132 18.39 1.86 0.12
C ALA A 132 18.81 2.07 1.58
N ASN A 133 17.89 2.59 2.40
CA ASN A 133 18.18 3.03 3.77
C ASN A 133 18.49 1.88 4.74
N ILE A 134 17.86 0.72 4.53
CA ILE A 134 17.98 -0.45 5.43
C ILE A 134 18.84 -1.54 4.78
N LEU A 135 18.59 -1.85 3.51
CA LEU A 135 19.25 -2.98 2.83
C LEU A 135 20.50 -2.58 2.04
N GLY A 136 20.74 -1.29 1.82
CA GLY A 136 21.87 -0.79 1.03
C GLY A 136 21.80 -1.18 -0.45
N LEU A 137 20.60 -1.48 -0.97
CA LEU A 137 20.40 -1.83 -2.38
C LEU A 137 20.30 -0.57 -3.24
N GLU A 138 20.90 -0.61 -4.42
CA GLU A 138 20.84 0.50 -5.40
C GLU A 138 19.43 0.74 -5.94
N ARG A 139 18.62 -0.32 -6.01
CA ARG A 139 17.26 -0.29 -6.57
C ARG A 139 16.32 -1.10 -5.69
N ASN A 140 15.05 -0.72 -5.71
CA ASN A 140 14.01 -1.56 -5.12
C ASN A 140 13.75 -2.76 -6.03
N TYR A 141 14.40 -3.88 -5.78
CA TYR A 141 14.19 -5.13 -6.52
C TYR A 141 12.94 -5.89 -6.03
N PRO A 142 12.18 -6.58 -6.90
CA PRO A 142 11.14 -7.51 -6.48
C PRO A 142 11.73 -8.59 -5.57
N ARG A 143 11.12 -8.80 -4.41
CA ARG A 143 11.59 -9.72 -3.37
C ARG A 143 10.40 -10.42 -2.73
N LEU A 144 10.51 -11.73 -2.56
CA LEU A 144 9.57 -12.49 -1.73
C LEU A 144 9.67 -12.00 -0.28
N ASN A 145 8.56 -12.01 0.46
CA ASN A 145 8.44 -11.57 1.85
C ASN A 145 8.74 -10.07 2.09
N ALA A 146 8.70 -9.23 1.06
CA ALA A 146 8.97 -7.80 1.19
C ALA A 146 7.68 -6.97 1.16
N PHE A 147 7.48 -6.11 2.15
CA PHE A 147 6.44 -5.09 2.07
C PHE A 147 6.74 -4.13 0.92
N PRO A 148 5.89 -4.00 -0.11
CA PRO A 148 6.15 -3.11 -1.23
C PRO A 148 6.30 -1.65 -0.78
N GLU A 149 7.15 -0.93 -1.50
CA GLU A 149 7.34 0.52 -1.34
C GLU A 149 6.46 1.21 -2.38
N TRP A 150 5.32 1.77 -1.95
CA TRP A 150 4.30 2.34 -2.86
C TRP A 150 4.54 3.82 -3.17
N TYR A 151 4.37 4.70 -2.18
CA TYR A 151 4.76 6.11 -2.25
C TYR A 151 5.89 6.35 -1.24
N VAL A 152 7.11 6.55 -1.74
CA VAL A 152 8.29 6.79 -0.90
C VAL A 152 8.66 8.26 -0.89
N VAL A 153 8.86 8.80 0.31
CA VAL A 153 9.32 10.18 0.48
C VAL A 153 10.84 10.23 0.63
N SER A 154 11.41 11.31 0.11
CA SER A 154 12.84 11.62 0.19
C SER A 154 13.09 12.76 1.19
N ASP A 155 14.35 13.19 1.32
CA ASP A 155 14.74 14.33 2.15
C ASP A 155 14.37 15.70 1.53
N SER A 156 13.79 15.71 0.33
CA SER A 156 13.28 16.91 -0.33
C SER A 156 12.13 17.55 0.46
N SER A 157 11.81 18.80 0.13
CA SER A 157 10.59 19.45 0.62
C SER A 157 9.38 18.99 -0.19
N TYR A 158 8.23 19.01 0.46
CA TYR A 158 6.95 18.67 -0.14
C TYR A 158 5.94 19.75 0.19
N THR A 159 5.02 20.01 -0.73
CA THR A 159 3.83 20.81 -0.46
C THR A 159 2.72 19.88 -0.01
N ILE A 160 2.20 20.12 1.19
CA ILE A 160 1.07 19.39 1.78
C ILE A 160 -0.11 20.33 1.78
N THR A 161 -1.16 19.95 1.07
CA THR A 161 -2.45 20.64 1.07
C THR A 161 -3.46 19.81 1.83
N VAL A 162 -3.97 20.33 2.94
CA VAL A 162 -5.10 19.76 3.69
C VAL A 162 -6.34 20.57 3.34
N ASP A 163 -7.25 19.95 2.60
CA ASP A 163 -8.40 20.56 1.94
C ASP A 163 -8.02 21.79 1.10
N GLU A 164 -8.13 23.00 1.65
CA GLU A 164 -7.80 24.27 0.97
C GLU A 164 -6.48 24.90 1.46
N PHE A 165 -5.90 24.40 2.55
CA PHE A 165 -4.75 25.00 3.21
C PHE A 165 -3.46 24.27 2.83
N SER A 166 -2.48 25.01 2.32
CA SER A 166 -1.20 24.44 1.88
C SER A 166 -0.03 24.94 2.72
N GLU A 167 0.87 24.03 3.06
CA GLU A 167 2.14 24.32 3.71
C GLU A 167 3.26 23.54 3.02
N THR A 168 4.44 24.15 2.92
CA THR A 168 5.64 23.43 2.50
C THR A 168 6.36 22.87 3.72
N ILE A 169 6.50 21.54 3.77
CA ILE A 169 7.15 20.83 4.88
C ILE A 169 8.41 20.13 4.37
N SER A 170 9.51 20.31 5.08
CA SER A 170 10.74 19.51 4.92
C SER A 170 10.74 18.35 5.92
N ASN A 171 11.39 17.23 5.58
CA ASN A 171 11.52 16.05 6.46
C ASN A 171 10.20 15.34 6.80
N ILE A 172 9.26 15.26 5.84
CA ILE A 172 7.97 14.57 6.03
C ILE A 172 8.10 13.07 6.32
N LYS A 173 9.29 12.49 6.18
CA LYS A 173 9.62 11.11 6.56
C LYS A 173 9.40 10.79 8.04
N ASN A 174 9.41 11.81 8.91
CA ASN A 174 9.13 11.65 10.35
C ASN A 174 7.63 11.76 10.65
N GLY A 175 6.79 11.84 9.62
CA GLY A 175 5.37 12.07 9.73
C GLY A 175 5.00 13.53 9.97
N PHE A 176 3.70 13.80 9.87
CA PHE A 176 3.12 15.12 10.11
C PHE A 176 1.74 14.99 10.75
N LEU A 177 1.36 16.00 11.53
CA LEU A 177 0.11 16.01 12.29
C LEU A 177 -0.99 16.71 11.51
N VAL A 178 -2.19 16.11 11.48
CA VAL A 178 -3.39 16.72 10.91
C VAL A 178 -4.54 16.60 11.89
N TYR A 179 -5.29 17.69 12.09
CA TYR A 179 -6.57 17.63 12.80
C TYR A 179 -7.66 17.19 11.82
N VAL A 180 -8.42 16.17 12.19
CA VAL A 180 -9.55 15.65 11.42
C VAL A 180 -10.80 15.83 12.26
N ASP A 181 -11.80 16.52 11.72
CA ASP A 181 -13.11 16.70 12.37
C ASP A 181 -14.04 15.53 12.06
N ASP A 182 -14.48 15.44 10.79
CA ASP A 182 -15.21 14.30 10.23
C ASP A 182 -14.33 13.59 9.19
N SER A 183 -13.87 14.35 8.18
CA SER A 183 -12.89 13.89 7.20
C SER A 183 -12.05 15.03 6.66
N VAL A 184 -10.91 14.67 6.06
CA VAL A 184 -10.01 15.60 5.35
C VAL A 184 -9.47 14.94 4.09
N ASN A 185 -9.27 15.75 3.05
CA ASN A 185 -8.51 15.35 1.88
C ASN A 185 -7.12 15.96 1.95
N ILE A 186 -6.10 15.17 1.63
CA ILE A 186 -4.71 15.59 1.74
C ILE A 186 -4.02 15.32 0.42
N LYS A 187 -3.39 16.35 -0.14
CA LYS A 187 -2.55 16.26 -1.33
C LYS A 187 -1.09 16.49 -0.93
N ILE A 188 -0.19 15.61 -1.35
CA ILE A 188 1.23 15.65 -1.01
C ILE A 188 2.02 15.66 -2.31
N GLU A 189 2.65 16.79 -2.60
CA GLU A 189 3.38 17.05 -3.84
C GLU A 189 4.87 17.22 -3.56
N PRO A 190 5.76 16.50 -4.26
CA PRO A 190 7.19 16.78 -4.18
C PRO A 190 7.50 18.15 -4.78
N ASN A 191 8.26 18.97 -4.05
CA ASN A 191 8.82 20.19 -4.60
C ASN A 191 10.13 19.84 -5.30
N TYR A 192 10.07 19.64 -6.61
CA TYR A 192 11.27 19.59 -7.44
C TYR A 192 11.75 21.03 -7.61
N GLY A 193 12.72 21.43 -6.78
CA GLY A 193 13.40 22.72 -6.93
C GLY A 193 14.13 22.87 -8.26
#